data_AF-A0A7G7G255-F1
#
_entry.id   AF-A0A7G7G255-F1
#
_cell.length_a   1.000
_cell.length_b   1.000
_cell.length_c   1.000
_cell.angle_alpha   90.00
_cell.angle_beta   90.00
_cell.angle_gamma   90.00
#
_symmetry.space_group_name_H-M   'P 1'
#
loop_
_entity.id
_entity.type
_entity.pdbx_description
1 polymer ?
#
loop_
_entity_poly.entity_id
_entity_poly.type
_entity_poly.pdbx_seq_one_letter_code
_entity_poly.pdbx_strand_id
1 'polypeptide(L)' 'MKTEQEVLAKILALEEENNRSLAVISLIENQNEINQEEMSRLLETQNNIKNNRAEITTLRWVID' A
#
# COMPACT_ATOMS: atom_id res chain seq x y z
N MET A 1 -18.88 -8.14 -18.55
CA MET A 1 -19.07 -7.31 -17.35
C MET A 1 -17.96 -6.27 -17.31
N LYS A 2 -18.27 -4.97 -17.19
CA LYS A 2 -17.24 -3.92 -17.04
C LYS A 2 -16.79 -3.73 -15.58
N THR A 3 -17.68 -4.02 -14.63
CA THR A 3 -17.48 -3.79 -13.18
C THR A 3 -16.45 -4.70 -12.52
N GLU A 4 -16.44 -6.00 -12.84
CA GLU A 4 -15.45 -6.95 -12.27
C GLU A 4 -14.03 -6.64 -12.76
N GLN A 5 -13.87 -6.30 -14.04
CA GLN A 5 -12.59 -5.88 -14.60
C GLN A 5 -12.10 -4.57 -13.98
N GLU A 6 -13.00 -3.62 -13.70
CA GLU A 6 -12.68 -2.38 -12.98
C GLU A 6 -12.24 -2.65 -11.54
N VAL A 7 -12.90 -3.57 -10.83
CA VAL A 7 -12.51 -3.98 -9.47
C VAL A 7 -11.14 -4.67 -9.48
N LEU A 8 -10.89 -5.58 -10.42
CA LEU A 8 -9.58 -6.23 -10.58
C LEU A 8 -8.47 -5.22 -10.91
N ALA A 9 -8.73 -4.25 -11.80
CA ALA A 9 -7.77 -3.19 -12.11
C ALA A 9 -7.46 -2.32 -10.88
N LYS A 10 -8.47 -2.02 -10.06
CA LYS A 10 -8.29 -1.30 -8.80
C LYS A 10 -7.46 -2.08 -7.79
N ILE A 11 -7.71 -3.40 -7.65
CA ILE A 11 -6.89 -4.29 -6.79
C ILE A 11 -5.43 -4.24 -7.24
N LEU A 12 -5.16 -4.41 -8.54
CA LEU A 12 -3.79 -4.38 -9.08
C LEU A 12 -3.10 -3.04 -8.81
N ALA A 13 -3.80 -1.92 -8.98
CA ALA A 13 -3.25 -0.60 -8.70
C ALA A 13 -2.88 -0.41 -7.21
N LEU A 14 -3.74 -0.87 -6.29
CA LEU A 14 -3.48 -0.83 -4.85
C LEU A 14 -2.32 -1.76 -4.44
N GLU A 15 -2.18 -2.93 -5.07
CA GLU A 15 -1.05 -3.83 -4.86
C GLU A 15 0.26 -3.23 -5.34
N GLU A 16 0.26 -2.56 -6.50
CA GLU A 16 1.43 -1.86 -7.01
C GLU A 16 1.85 -0.69 -6.09
N GLU A 17 0.87 0.05 -5.57
CA GLU A 17 1.11 1.12 -4.59
C GLU A 17 1.69 0.58 -3.28
N ASN A 18 1.21 -0.57 -2.80
CA ASN A 18 1.79 -1.25 -1.64
C ASN A 18 3.24 -1.67 -1.90
N ASN A 19 3.55 -2.19 -3.08
CA ASN A 19 4.92 -2.58 -3.44
C ASN A 19 5.86 -1.37 -3.47
N ARG A 20 5.42 -0.24 -4.05
CA ARG A 20 6.18 1.02 -4.01
C ARG A 20 6.38 1.53 -2.58
N SER A 21 5.34 1.46 -1.76
CA SER A 21 5.39 1.86 -0.35
C SER A 21 6.35 0.98 0.47
N LEU A 22 6.37 -0.33 0.25
CA LEU A 22 7.32 -1.24 0.88
C LEU A 22 8.77 -0.93 0.49
N ALA A 23 9.01 -0.53 -0.76
CA ALA A 23 10.34 -0.07 -1.18
C ALA A 23 10.76 1.21 -0.44
N VAL A 24 9.85 2.16 -0.23
CA VAL A 24 10.12 3.38 0.57
C VAL A 24 10.44 3.03 2.02
N ILE A 25 9.68 2.13 2.64
CA ILE A 25 9.95 1.64 4.00
C ILE A 25 11.35 1.05 4.08
N SER A 26 11.69 0.15 3.15
CA SER A 26 13.00 -0.49 3.11
C SER A 26 14.13 0.53 2.96
N LEU A 27 13.95 1.59 2.17
CA LEU A 27 14.95 2.65 2.02
C LEU A 27 15.17 3.41 3.34
N ILE A 28 14.11 3.71 4.09
CA ILE A 28 14.20 4.42 5.38
C ILE A 28 14.82 3.52 6.44
N GLU A 29 14.36 2.26 6.56
CA GLU A 29 14.86 1.31 7.56
C GLU A 29 16.33 0.92 7.37
N ASN A 30 16.87 1.05 6.15
CA ASN A 30 18.28 0.81 5.84
C ASN A 30 19.20 2.01 6.14
N GLN A 31 18.66 3.13 6.65
CA GLN A 31 19.49 4.26 7.06
C GLN A 31 20.14 4.00 8.42
N ASN A 32 21.38 4.47 8.59
CA ASN A 32 22.12 4.32 9.86
C ASN A 32 21.50 5.17 10.99
N GLU A 33 20.88 6.30 10.64
CA GLU A 33 20.13 7.16 11.55
C GLU A 33 18.83 7.55 10.85
N ILE A 34 17.72 7.47 11.58
CA ILE A 34 16.39 7.88 11.12
C ILE A 34 16.04 9.17 11.85
N ASN A 35 15.93 10.26 11.10
CA ASN A 35 15.52 11.54 11.64
C ASN A 35 13.99 11.62 11.81
N GLN A 36 13.51 12.72 12.39
CA GLN A 36 12.08 12.89 12.68
C GLN A 36 11.20 12.89 11.42
N GLU A 37 11.66 13.46 10.31
CA GLU A 37 10.93 13.50 9.04
C GLU A 37 10.83 12.09 8.43
N GLU A 38 11.92 11.33 8.46
CA GLU A 38 11.96 9.94 7.99
C GLU A 38 11.05 9.05 8.84
N MET A 39 11.03 9.23 10.16
CA MET A 39 10.10 8.52 11.04
C MET A 39 8.64 8.87 10.75
N SER A 40 8.32 10.16 10.56
CA SER A 40 6.95 10.58 10.18
C SER A 40 6.52 9.95 8.86
N ARG A 41 7.42 9.95 7.86
CA ARG A 41 7.17 9.33 6.55
C ARG A 41 7.00 7.83 6.64
N LEU A 42 7.79 7.15 7.47
CA LEU A 42 7.68 5.71 7.73
C LEU A 42 6.28 5.36 8.26
N LEU A 43 5.83 6.06 9.29
CA LEU A 43 4.52 5.85 9.91
C LEU A 43 3.36 6.10 8.94
N GLU A 44 3.42 7.17 8.15
CA GLU A 44 2.42 7.47 7.13
C GLU A 44 2.38 6.37 6.06
N THR A 45 3.55 5.94 5.58
CA THR A 45 3.67 4.89 4.55
C THR A 45 3.12 3.55 5.06
N GLN A 46 3.41 3.19 6.32
CA GLN A 46 2.84 2.00 6.95
C GLN A 46 1.31 2.08 7.08
N ASN A 47 0.77 3.26 7.41
CA ASN A 47 -0.67 3.47 7.50
C ASN A 47 -1.36 3.34 6.13
N ASN A 48 -0.76 3.89 5.08
CA ASN A 48 -1.27 3.75 3.71
C ASN A 48 -1.29 2.29 3.26
N ILE A 49 -0.24 1.51 3.53
CA ILE A 49 -0.23 0.07 3.25
C ILE A 49 -1.37 -0.65 3.98
N LYS A 50 -1.59 -0.32 5.26
CA LYS A 50 -2.67 -0.92 6.06
C LYS A 50 -4.04 -0.63 5.44
N ASN A 51 -4.29 0.61 5.04
CA ASN A 51 -5.55 1.02 4.42
C ASN A 51 -5.76 0.34 3.07
N ASN A 52 -4.73 0.32 2.22
CA ASN A 52 -4.78 -0.34 0.91
C ASN A 52 -5.04 -1.85 1.06
N ARG A 53 -4.43 -2.52 2.04
CA ARG A 53 -4.69 -3.95 2.32
C ARG A 53 -6.13 -4.19 2.79
N ALA A 54 -6.68 -3.31 3.60
CA ALA A 54 -8.08 -3.40 4.02
C ALA A 54 -9.02 -3.24 2.81
N GLU A 55 -8.77 -2.25 1.95
CA GLU A 55 -9.55 -2.02 0.74
C GLU A 55 -9.46 -3.21 -0.23
N ILE A 56 -8.26 -3.75 -0.49
CA ILE A 56 -8.08 -4.96 -1.31
C ILE A 56 -8.89 -6.13 -0.76
N THR A 57 -8.91 -6.32 0.57
CA THR A 57 -9.68 -7.40 1.21
C THR A 57 -11.17 -7.22 0.94
N THR A 58 -11.70 -6.01 1.10
CA THR A 58 -13.10 -5.68 0.79
C THR A 58 -13.42 -5.88 -0.70
N LEU A 59 -12.54 -5.42 -1.60
CA LEU A 59 -12.75 -5.54 -3.04
C LEU A 59 -12.74 -7.00 -3.51
N ARG A 60 -11.89 -7.85 -2.92
CA ARG A 60 -11.86 -9.29 -3.20
C ARG A 60 -13.17 -9.98 -2.81
N TRP A 61 -13.74 -9.63 -1.65
CA TRP A 61 -15.06 -10.13 -1.24
C TRP A 61 -16.21 -9.74 -2.17
N VAL A 62 -16.08 -8.68 -2.97
CA VAL A 62 -17.12 -8.23 -3.91
C VAL A 62 -17.10 -9.04 -5.21
N ILE A 63 -15.95 -9.62 -5.57
CA ILE A 63 -15.77 -10.42 -6.81
C ILE A 63 -15.78 -11.93 -6.56
N ASP A 64 -15.57 -12.38 -5.32
CA ASP A 64 -15.76 -13.78 -4.88
C ASP A 64 -17.25 -14.16 -4.82
#